data_AF-A0A7S1SC55-F1
#
_entry.id   AF-A0A7S1SC55-F1
#
_cell.length_a   1.000
_cell.length_b   1.000
_cell.length_c   1.000
_cell.angle_alpha   90.00
_cell.angle_beta   90.00
_cell.angle_gamma   90.00
#
_symmetry.space_group_name_H-M   'P 1'
#
loop_
_entity.id
_entity.type
_entity.pdbx_description
1 polymer ?
#
loop_
_entity_poly.entity_id
_entity_poly.type
_entity_poly.pdbx_seq_one_letter_code
_entity_poly.pdbx_strand_id
1 'polypeptide(L)'
;MLRRSFGRKIDAADAVMRFGTPPMSGKYQADAGRKETFRLLNTQVQGALPRGLGLGAFDSGFFLVSDAPEGAAKPGVLPLGEIHAGLMQLLRQTFPRFEYKALHEVSSGMTGIAFLLHVCDEVALYEMIPSRLARGMPWHYWEPGGDARQNHWHNSLFFEQALWRLLANASAAAVDSGVVRLRGFRKLKHRCGPQPSLPPPSGVPDPPAAAPTCGDLSVAIDGEEAYSRVTDSQRCSLYCRLEHLVPVGKAVRELIGRVHYDTCAVVSNSGALLKWRHGAEIDRADAVMRFNLATTDLATRPHAGFKETFRLLNSRLQSQAVSGLRLGGFDKGLFLVTDGWPRDNMPVGDPSIAKSELFAAQPGIVPMGEVQHGLMEVLVRTFPEFKHHLGHEVTSGMLGIALMLHLCEEVVLYEMVPSKAAKGMPWHYWERWGDATKNSWHNSLQFEYAVWRLLAGPHDTSQTGVLRLEGFRRHKQQCL
;
A
#
# COMPACT_ATOMS: atom_id res chain seq x y z
N MET A 1 6.57 15.82 31.10
CA MET A 1 6.37 17.29 31.23
C MET A 1 5.92 17.73 32.63
N LEU A 2 4.91 17.11 33.26
CA LEU A 2 4.46 17.50 34.62
C LEU A 2 5.57 17.39 35.67
N ARG A 3 5.59 18.32 36.65
CA ARG A 3 6.54 18.35 37.78
C ARG A 3 8.00 18.54 37.36
N ARG A 4 8.25 19.26 36.27
CA ARG A 4 9.60 19.48 35.70
C ARG A 4 10.08 20.91 35.79
N SER A 5 9.16 21.85 35.96
CA SER A 5 9.41 23.29 35.97
C SER A 5 10.22 23.77 34.75
N PHE A 6 10.01 23.17 33.57
CA PHE A 6 10.74 23.53 32.36
C PHE A 6 10.27 24.84 31.73
N GLY A 7 9.14 25.39 32.16
CA GLY A 7 8.47 26.49 31.47
C GLY A 7 9.34 27.72 31.24
N ARG A 8 10.12 28.16 32.24
CA ARG A 8 11.04 29.29 32.07
C ARG A 8 12.16 29.01 31.04
N LYS A 9 12.64 27.76 30.97
CA LYS A 9 13.69 27.35 30.02
C LYS A 9 13.14 27.26 28.60
N ILE A 10 11.92 26.73 28.46
CA ILE A 10 11.21 26.66 27.17
C ILE A 10 10.94 28.08 26.65
N ASP A 11 10.42 28.96 27.51
CA ASP A 11 10.09 30.34 27.13
C ASP A 11 11.31 31.21 26.81
N ALA A 12 12.51 30.79 27.23
CA ALA A 12 13.76 31.47 26.90
C ALA A 12 14.26 31.18 25.47
N ALA A 13 13.75 30.15 24.79
CA ALA A 13 14.15 29.82 23.42
C ALA A 13 13.64 30.87 22.41
N ASP A 14 14.35 31.03 21.29
CA ASP A 14 13.94 31.94 20.20
C ASP A 14 12.62 31.49 19.57
N ALA A 15 12.43 30.18 19.43
CA ALA A 15 11.24 29.55 18.89
C ALA A 15 10.80 28.36 19.73
N VAL A 16 9.49 28.10 19.80
CA VAL A 16 8.90 26.97 20.52
C VAL A 16 7.83 26.31 19.64
N MET A 17 8.02 25.02 19.34
CA MET A 17 7.03 24.21 18.64
C MET A 17 6.18 23.38 19.61
N ARG A 18 4.87 23.35 19.37
CA ARG A 18 3.91 22.49 20.08
C ARG A 18 3.14 21.61 19.09
N PHE A 19 2.53 20.53 19.57
CA PHE A 19 1.90 19.50 18.76
C PHE A 19 0.45 19.28 19.14
N GLY A 20 -0.44 19.17 18.16
CA GLY A 20 -1.88 19.00 18.38
C GLY A 20 -2.52 20.23 19.02
N THR A 21 -3.42 20.02 19.99
CA THR A 21 -4.19 21.08 20.66
C THR A 21 -3.97 21.14 22.18
N PRO A 22 -2.71 21.19 22.69
CA PRO A 22 -2.46 21.32 24.12
C PRO A 22 -3.04 22.63 24.66
N PRO A 23 -3.65 22.61 25.86
CA PRO A 23 -4.11 23.83 26.50
C PRO A 23 -2.93 24.69 26.94
N MET A 24 -3.07 25.99 26.75
CA MET A 24 -2.10 27.02 27.16
C MET A 24 -2.44 27.63 28.54
N SER A 25 -3.18 26.89 29.37
CA SER A 25 -3.66 27.40 30.66
C SER A 25 -2.50 27.68 31.63
N GLY A 26 -2.68 28.69 32.49
CA GLY A 26 -1.68 29.07 33.49
C GLY A 26 -1.29 27.93 34.45
N LYS A 27 -2.16 26.92 34.62
CA LYS A 27 -1.89 25.73 35.44
C LYS A 27 -0.65 24.95 34.98
N TYR A 28 -0.37 24.91 33.68
CA TYR A 28 0.76 24.17 33.12
C TYR A 28 1.97 25.04 32.81
N GLN A 29 1.86 26.36 32.99
CA GLN A 29 2.91 27.32 32.62
C GLN A 29 4.25 27.03 33.29
N ALA A 30 4.26 26.65 34.58
CA ALA A 30 5.49 26.34 35.28
C ALA A 30 6.27 25.20 34.60
N ASP A 31 5.55 24.20 34.09
CA ASP A 31 6.11 22.98 33.51
C ASP A 31 6.33 23.07 32.00
N ALA A 32 5.42 23.71 31.25
CA ALA A 32 5.37 23.68 29.79
C ALA A 32 5.56 25.06 29.12
N GLY A 33 5.66 26.14 29.90
CA GLY A 33 5.84 27.50 29.40
C GLY A 33 4.58 28.08 28.74
N ARG A 34 4.69 29.31 28.24
CA ARG A 34 3.64 30.01 27.47
C ARG A 34 4.03 30.35 26.05
N LYS A 35 5.34 30.39 25.72
CA LYS A 35 5.81 30.74 24.39
C LYS A 35 5.40 29.66 23.40
N GLU A 36 4.96 30.09 22.23
CA GLU A 36 4.64 29.25 21.11
C GLU A 36 4.86 30.04 19.82
N THR A 37 5.65 29.50 18.92
CA THR A 37 5.94 30.08 17.60
C THR A 37 5.58 29.14 16.47
N PHE A 38 5.52 27.82 16.72
CA PHE A 38 5.03 26.84 15.75
C PHE A 38 4.01 25.92 16.40
N ARG A 39 2.93 25.61 15.68
CA ARG A 39 2.00 24.54 16.05
C ARG A 39 1.90 23.52 14.94
N LEU A 40 2.23 22.26 15.21
CA LEU A 40 2.06 21.18 14.26
C LEU A 40 0.76 20.42 14.53
N LEU A 41 -0.12 20.37 13.53
CA LEU A 41 -1.37 19.61 13.56
C LEU A 41 -1.29 18.38 12.67
N ASN A 42 -1.74 17.23 13.17
CA ASN A 42 -1.88 16.06 12.31
C ASN A 42 -3.07 16.22 11.35
N THR A 43 -3.08 15.44 10.26
CA THR A 43 -4.14 15.45 9.24
C THR A 43 -5.56 15.32 9.81
N GLN A 44 -5.75 14.48 10.84
CA GLN A 44 -7.05 14.27 11.50
C GLN A 44 -7.53 15.53 12.24
N VAL A 45 -6.65 16.12 13.06
CA VAL A 45 -6.93 17.32 13.86
C VAL A 45 -7.11 18.54 12.96
N GLN A 46 -6.32 18.66 11.89
CA GLN A 46 -6.49 19.70 10.89
C GLN A 46 -7.85 19.57 10.19
N GLY A 47 -8.27 18.36 9.81
CA GLY A 47 -9.55 18.08 9.16
C GLY A 47 -10.74 18.55 9.99
N ALA A 48 -10.69 18.33 11.31
CA ALA A 48 -11.73 18.70 12.27
C ALA A 48 -11.88 20.22 12.53
N LEU A 49 -10.95 21.07 12.05
CA LEU A 49 -11.07 22.53 12.22
C LEU A 49 -12.24 23.10 11.38
N PRO A 50 -13.06 24.03 11.92
CA PRO A 50 -14.15 24.68 11.17
C PRO A 50 -13.66 25.36 9.88
N ARG A 51 -14.49 25.37 8.82
CA ARG A 51 -14.25 26.20 7.62
C ARG A 51 -14.40 27.67 8.02
N GLY A 52 -13.34 28.48 7.83
CA GLY A 52 -13.40 29.92 8.11
C GLY A 52 -12.79 30.37 9.44
N LEU A 53 -12.05 29.51 10.15
CA LEU A 53 -11.10 30.03 11.14
C LEU A 53 -9.93 30.69 10.39
N GLY A 54 -10.08 31.98 10.09
CA GLY A 54 -8.93 32.86 10.15
C GLY A 54 -8.42 32.77 11.58
N LEU A 55 -7.27 32.13 11.79
CA LEU A 55 -6.58 32.14 13.08
C LEU A 55 -6.05 33.56 13.31
N GLY A 56 -6.99 34.48 13.58
CA GLY A 56 -6.70 35.83 14.01
C GLY A 56 -6.10 35.78 15.41
N ALA A 57 -5.01 36.51 15.54
CA ALA A 57 -4.22 36.74 16.76
C ALA A 57 -3.26 35.60 17.13
N PHE A 58 -2.32 35.30 16.24
CA PHE A 58 -0.98 35.07 16.74
C PHE A 58 -0.06 36.15 16.17
N ASP A 59 0.55 36.91 17.08
CA ASP A 59 1.46 38.02 16.77
C ASP A 59 2.52 37.63 15.72
N SER A 60 3.10 38.64 15.07
CA SER A 60 4.27 38.50 14.19
C SER A 60 5.28 37.50 14.78
N GLY A 61 5.33 36.27 14.25
CA GLY A 61 6.20 35.21 14.77
C GLY A 61 5.56 33.85 15.07
N PHE A 62 4.26 33.63 14.80
CA PHE A 62 3.62 32.30 14.92
C PHE A 62 3.24 31.69 13.58
N PHE A 63 3.48 30.38 13.44
CA PHE A 63 3.24 29.61 12.23
C PHE A 63 2.47 28.32 12.53
N LEU A 64 1.39 28.08 11.80
CA LEU A 64 0.68 26.81 11.82
C LEU A 64 1.30 25.89 10.76
N VAL A 65 1.67 24.68 11.15
CA VAL A 65 2.26 23.67 10.27
C VAL A 65 1.48 22.36 10.37
N SER A 66 1.53 21.51 9.36
CA SER A 66 0.86 20.20 9.37
C SER A 66 1.70 19.12 8.75
N ASP A 67 1.57 17.87 9.20
CA ASP A 67 2.14 16.71 8.53
C ASP A 67 1.37 16.30 7.25
N ALA A 68 0.33 17.05 6.87
CA ALA A 68 -0.42 16.84 5.64
C ALA A 68 0.44 17.04 4.36
N PRO A 69 0.16 16.26 3.29
CA PRO A 69 0.65 16.52 1.94
C PRO A 69 0.37 17.96 1.47
N GLU A 70 1.17 18.47 0.54
CA GLU A 70 1.11 19.87 0.06
C GLU A 70 -0.28 20.27 -0.49
N GLY A 71 -1.06 19.33 -1.01
CA GLY A 71 -2.45 19.55 -1.47
C GLY A 71 -3.55 19.32 -0.42
N ALA A 72 -3.21 18.84 0.78
CA ALA A 72 -4.16 18.51 1.84
C ALA A 72 -4.15 19.51 3.01
N ALA A 73 -3.21 20.46 3.03
CA ALA A 73 -3.15 21.51 4.05
C ALA A 73 -4.23 22.58 3.84
N LYS A 74 -4.76 23.11 4.95
CA LYS A 74 -5.71 24.24 4.90
C LYS A 74 -4.99 25.55 4.55
N PRO A 75 -5.65 26.54 3.92
CA PRO A 75 -5.05 27.85 3.67
C PRO A 75 -4.48 28.47 4.95
N GLY A 76 -3.23 28.95 4.90
CA GLY A 76 -2.52 29.50 6.05
C GLY A 76 -1.81 28.46 6.94
N VAL A 77 -1.84 27.18 6.57
CA VAL A 77 -1.07 26.10 7.22
C VAL A 77 0.07 25.69 6.32
N LEU A 78 1.31 25.70 6.83
CA LEU A 78 2.47 25.22 6.09
C LEU A 78 2.49 23.68 6.06
N PRO A 79 2.36 23.03 4.89
CA PRO A 79 2.45 21.59 4.78
C PRO A 79 3.90 21.14 4.98
N LEU A 80 4.07 20.08 5.77
CA LEU A 80 5.32 19.37 5.99
C LEU A 80 5.24 17.93 5.45
N GLY A 81 4.27 17.62 4.59
CA GLY A 81 4.04 16.27 4.07
C GLY A 81 5.24 15.67 3.35
N GLU A 82 6.06 16.47 2.66
CA GLU A 82 7.29 15.97 2.03
C GLU A 82 8.34 15.56 3.08
N ILE A 83 8.53 16.39 4.11
CA ILE A 83 9.39 16.08 5.25
C ILE A 83 8.86 14.80 5.92
N HIS A 84 7.56 14.74 6.18
CA HIS A 84 6.90 13.61 6.80
C HIS A 84 7.12 12.29 6.02
N ALA A 85 6.87 12.30 4.70
CA ALA A 85 7.05 11.13 3.84
C ALA A 85 8.52 10.68 3.76
N GLY A 86 9.46 11.64 3.63
CA GLY A 86 10.89 11.35 3.57
C GLY A 86 11.44 10.78 4.88
N LEU A 87 10.89 11.17 6.03
CA LEU A 87 11.33 10.68 7.34
C LEU A 87 11.02 9.20 7.55
N MET A 88 9.92 8.70 6.99
CA MET A 88 9.63 7.27 7.08
C MET A 88 10.64 6.45 6.27
N GLN A 89 11.02 6.95 5.09
CA GLN A 89 12.09 6.35 4.29
C GLN A 89 13.43 6.39 5.03
N LEU A 90 13.75 7.51 5.68
CA LEU A 90 14.96 7.66 6.48
C LEU A 90 15.02 6.66 7.64
N LEU A 91 13.92 6.48 8.39
CA LEU A 91 13.86 5.51 9.49
C LEU A 91 14.09 4.09 8.98
N ARG A 92 13.42 3.70 7.88
CA ARG A 92 13.61 2.40 7.24
C ARG A 92 15.06 2.17 6.81
N GLN A 93 15.73 3.20 6.28
CA GLN A 93 17.15 3.11 5.90
C GLN A 93 18.07 3.04 7.11
N THR A 94 17.74 3.74 8.20
CA THR A 94 18.61 3.85 9.38
C THR A 94 18.48 2.65 10.32
N PHE A 95 17.27 2.09 10.46
CA PHE A 95 17.02 0.89 11.26
C PHE A 95 16.37 -0.21 10.41
N PRO A 96 17.09 -0.73 9.40
CA PRO A 96 16.54 -1.66 8.42
C PRO A 96 16.18 -3.03 9.00
N ARG A 97 16.61 -3.31 10.23
CA ARG A 97 16.35 -4.58 10.94
C ARG A 97 15.01 -4.59 11.68
N PHE A 98 14.22 -3.53 11.60
CA PHE A 98 12.96 -3.43 12.32
C PHE A 98 11.75 -3.46 11.39
N GLU A 99 10.69 -4.14 11.84
CA GLU A 99 9.38 -4.13 11.18
C GLU A 99 8.63 -2.84 11.40
N TYR A 100 8.57 -2.02 10.36
CA TYR A 100 7.62 -0.94 10.31
C TYR A 100 6.27 -1.46 9.78
N LYS A 101 5.27 -1.63 10.66
CA LYS A 101 3.87 -1.87 10.29
C LYS A 101 3.41 -0.87 9.21
N ALA A 102 2.78 -1.37 8.16
CA ALA A 102 2.46 -0.63 6.94
C ALA A 102 1.47 0.54 7.10
N LEU A 103 0.66 0.56 8.18
CA LEU A 103 -0.41 1.54 8.41
C LEU A 103 -0.03 2.69 9.35
N HIS A 104 1.20 2.73 9.85
CA HIS A 104 1.60 3.67 10.88
C HIS A 104 2.73 4.57 10.39
N GLU A 105 2.36 5.82 10.13
CA GLU A 105 3.23 6.93 9.78
C GLU A 105 4.12 7.35 10.95
N VAL A 106 5.17 8.13 10.66
CA VAL A 106 6.01 8.73 11.70
C VAL A 106 5.18 9.66 12.59
N SER A 107 5.58 9.84 13.84
CA SER A 107 4.85 10.76 14.72
C SER A 107 4.94 12.21 14.21
N SER A 108 3.94 13.01 14.54
CA SER A 108 4.02 14.47 14.36
C SER A 108 5.28 15.04 15.03
N GLY A 109 5.71 14.46 16.15
CA GLY A 109 6.96 14.80 16.84
C GLY A 109 8.20 14.64 15.95
N MET A 110 8.33 13.51 15.24
CA MET A 110 9.42 13.29 14.27
C MET A 110 9.44 14.39 13.19
N THR A 111 8.27 14.67 12.63
CA THR A 111 8.10 15.66 11.55
C THR A 111 8.50 17.07 12.01
N GLY A 112 8.00 17.47 13.17
CA GLY A 112 8.28 18.79 13.74
C GLY A 112 9.74 18.97 14.14
N ILE A 113 10.37 17.94 14.70
CA ILE A 113 11.80 17.98 15.04
C ILE A 113 12.64 18.14 13.77
N ALA A 114 12.37 17.36 12.73
CA ALA A 114 13.09 17.46 11.46
C ALA A 114 12.96 18.86 10.85
N PHE A 115 11.75 19.41 10.82
CA PHE A 115 11.52 20.79 10.39
C PHE A 115 12.37 21.79 11.20
N LEU A 116 12.37 21.68 12.54
CA LEU A 116 13.18 22.58 13.38
C LEU A 116 14.68 22.46 13.12
N LEU A 117 15.19 21.29 12.74
CA LEU A 117 16.62 21.14 12.37
C LEU A 117 16.99 21.89 11.09
N HIS A 118 16.03 22.18 10.20
CA HIS A 118 16.24 23.00 9.01
C HIS A 118 16.27 24.50 9.33
N VAL A 119 15.52 24.94 10.34
CA VAL A 119 15.32 26.38 10.64
C VAL A 119 16.11 26.90 11.85
N CYS A 120 16.48 26.03 12.79
CA CYS A 120 17.23 26.39 14.00
C CYS A 120 18.68 25.89 13.95
N ASP A 121 19.59 26.59 14.64
CA ASP A 121 20.98 26.15 14.82
C ASP A 121 21.15 25.09 15.92
N GLU A 122 20.26 25.12 16.93
CA GLU A 122 20.15 24.13 18.00
C GLU A 122 18.66 23.87 18.29
N VAL A 123 18.31 22.61 18.53
CA VAL A 123 16.94 22.19 18.88
C VAL A 123 16.97 21.43 20.20
N ALA A 124 16.28 21.97 21.22
CA ALA A 124 16.12 21.30 22.52
C ALA A 124 14.78 20.56 22.58
N LEU A 125 14.86 19.25 22.80
CA LEU A 125 13.74 18.32 22.91
C LEU A 125 13.39 18.10 24.38
N TYR A 126 12.20 18.49 24.81
CA TYR A 126 11.71 18.29 26.16
C TYR A 126 10.72 17.13 26.20
N GLU A 127 11.09 16.04 26.88
CA GLU A 127 10.32 14.80 27.05
C GLU A 127 9.80 14.14 25.75
N MET A 128 10.29 14.57 24.59
CA MET A 128 10.13 13.83 23.32
C MET A 128 10.81 12.47 23.36
N ILE A 129 11.87 12.40 24.16
CA ILE A 129 12.53 11.19 24.58
C ILE A 129 12.20 11.03 26.08
N PRO A 130 11.37 10.04 26.47
CA PRO A 130 10.92 9.89 27.84
C PRO A 130 12.09 9.71 28.81
N SER A 131 12.06 10.49 29.89
CA SER A 131 12.97 10.34 31.02
C SER A 131 12.55 9.22 31.97
N ARG A 132 13.37 8.93 33.00
CA ARG A 132 12.99 7.99 34.08
C ARG A 132 11.72 8.42 34.83
N LEU A 133 11.49 9.73 34.95
CA LEU A 133 10.32 10.28 35.63
C LEU A 133 9.03 10.17 34.80
N ALA A 134 9.12 9.79 33.52
CA ALA A 134 7.96 9.54 32.68
C ALA A 134 7.22 8.25 33.08
N ARG A 135 7.85 7.36 33.85
CA ARG A 135 7.21 6.11 34.33
C ARG A 135 6.01 6.44 35.21
N GLY A 136 4.83 5.95 34.81
CA GLY A 136 3.58 6.17 35.54
C GLY A 136 2.99 7.57 35.36
N MET A 137 3.52 8.36 34.43
CA MET A 137 2.92 9.63 34.02
C MET A 137 1.93 9.40 32.87
N PRO A 138 0.87 10.22 32.76
CA PRO A 138 -0.10 10.13 31.67
C PRO A 138 0.52 10.47 30.30
N TRP A 139 -0.12 10.04 29.21
CA TRP A 139 0.32 10.31 27.83
C TRP A 139 0.54 11.80 27.56
N HIS A 140 -0.36 12.64 28.06
CA HIS A 140 -0.29 14.08 27.91
C HIS A 140 -0.27 14.77 29.27
N TYR A 141 0.35 15.95 29.35
CA TYR A 141 0.42 16.69 30.62
C TYR A 141 -0.89 17.38 31.01
N TRP A 142 -1.90 17.37 30.13
CA TRP A 142 -3.14 18.09 30.33
C TRP A 142 -4.39 17.20 30.46
N GLU A 143 -4.30 15.91 30.17
CA GLU A 143 -5.42 14.97 30.28
C GLU A 143 -5.01 13.73 31.10
N PRO A 144 -5.95 13.11 31.83
CA PRO A 144 -5.69 11.90 32.57
C PRO A 144 -5.65 10.67 31.65
N GLY A 145 -4.80 9.68 31.98
CA GLY A 145 -4.77 8.37 31.33
C GLY A 145 -3.44 8.01 30.65
N GLY A 146 -3.20 6.71 30.50
CA GLY A 146 -2.07 6.16 29.76
C GLY A 146 -0.72 6.06 30.48
N ASP A 147 0.31 5.66 29.73
CA ASP A 147 1.73 5.66 30.14
C ASP A 147 2.51 6.48 29.11
N ALA A 148 3.12 7.60 29.54
CA ALA A 148 3.92 8.51 28.71
C ALA A 148 5.07 7.83 27.94
N ARG A 149 5.44 6.60 28.29
CA ARG A 149 6.48 5.82 27.62
C ARG A 149 5.93 4.88 26.55
N GLN A 150 4.62 4.75 26.45
CA GLN A 150 3.95 3.84 25.53
C GLN A 150 3.20 4.63 24.47
N ASN A 151 3.34 4.20 23.22
CA ASN A 151 2.55 4.68 22.12
C ASN A 151 2.13 3.48 21.29
N HIS A 152 0.83 3.18 21.32
CA HIS A 152 0.27 2.03 20.59
C HIS A 152 -0.12 2.39 19.14
N TRP A 153 -0.04 3.68 18.78
CA TRP A 153 -0.45 4.20 17.49
C TRP A 153 0.71 4.34 16.52
N HIS A 154 1.85 4.87 16.98
CA HIS A 154 3.08 5.00 16.19
C HIS A 154 4.08 3.93 16.61
N ASN A 155 4.11 2.80 15.90
CA ASN A 155 5.10 1.75 16.15
C ASN A 155 6.55 2.19 15.79
N SER A 156 6.68 3.29 15.05
CA SER A 156 7.97 3.95 14.76
C SER A 156 8.55 4.73 15.95
N LEU A 157 7.75 5.08 16.96
CA LEU A 157 8.13 6.06 17.99
C LEU A 157 9.44 5.69 18.72
N PHE A 158 9.65 4.39 18.99
CA PHE A 158 10.89 3.93 19.61
C PHE A 158 12.12 4.25 18.73
N PHE A 159 12.01 4.10 17.41
CA PHE A 159 13.08 4.37 16.44
C PHE A 159 13.29 5.85 16.22
N GLU A 160 12.21 6.64 16.24
CA GLU A 160 12.31 8.10 16.22
C GLU A 160 13.12 8.58 17.43
N GLN A 161 12.77 8.10 18.63
CA GLN A 161 13.50 8.42 19.86
C GLN A 161 14.95 7.93 19.81
N ALA A 162 15.21 6.73 19.26
CA ALA A 162 16.55 6.21 19.08
C ALA A 162 17.37 7.08 18.10
N LEU A 163 16.79 7.48 16.97
CA LEU A 163 17.43 8.36 15.99
C LEU A 163 17.83 9.69 16.63
N TRP A 164 16.89 10.32 17.34
CA TRP A 164 17.16 11.59 18.02
C TRP A 164 18.22 11.46 19.11
N ARG A 165 18.24 10.35 19.86
CA ARG A 165 19.33 10.06 20.82
C ARG A 165 20.68 9.92 20.13
N LEU A 166 20.74 9.20 19.00
CA LEU A 166 21.96 8.99 18.22
C LEU A 166 22.50 10.30 17.64
N LEU A 167 21.63 11.09 17.00
CA LEU A 167 22.00 12.37 16.40
C LEU A 167 22.44 13.40 17.44
N ALA A 168 21.85 13.37 18.63
CA ALA A 168 22.25 14.23 19.75
C ALA A 168 23.57 13.81 20.39
N ASN A 169 24.04 12.58 20.14
CA ASN A 169 25.10 11.93 20.93
C ASN A 169 24.85 12.09 22.44
N ALA A 170 23.60 11.88 22.86
CA ALA A 170 23.13 12.24 24.19
C ALA A 170 23.67 11.26 25.24
N SER A 171 24.20 11.78 26.35
CA SER A 171 24.56 10.95 27.51
C SER A 171 23.31 10.40 28.21
N ALA A 172 23.46 9.31 28.95
CA ALA A 172 22.38 8.75 29.77
C ALA A 172 21.79 9.80 30.72
N ALA A 173 22.63 10.66 31.32
CA ALA A 173 22.19 11.75 32.19
C ALA A 173 21.32 12.80 31.47
N ALA A 174 21.64 13.13 30.21
CA ALA A 174 20.82 14.05 29.42
C ALA A 174 19.44 13.44 29.13
N VAL A 175 19.40 12.16 28.73
CA VAL A 175 18.13 11.42 28.52
C VAL A 175 17.32 11.32 29.82
N ASP A 176 17.96 11.02 30.94
CA ASP A 176 17.32 10.94 32.26
C ASP A 176 16.78 12.30 32.73
N SER A 177 17.42 13.39 32.30
CA SER A 177 16.96 14.76 32.55
C SER A 177 15.74 15.16 31.71
N GLY A 178 15.28 14.31 30.79
CA GLY A 178 14.16 14.58 29.88
C GLY A 178 14.42 15.71 28.90
N VAL A 179 15.69 16.09 28.70
CA VAL A 179 16.10 17.16 27.78
C VAL A 179 17.24 16.66 26.90
N VAL A 180 17.01 16.62 25.59
CA VAL A 180 17.99 16.22 24.57
C VAL A 180 18.22 17.35 23.60
N ARG A 181 19.47 17.63 23.21
CA ARG A 181 19.80 18.74 22.31
C ARG A 181 20.39 18.23 21.00
N LEU A 182 19.86 18.74 19.89
CA LEU A 182 20.31 18.43 18.54
C LEU A 182 20.94 19.67 17.90
N ARG A 183 21.93 19.47 17.03
CA ARG A 183 22.50 20.54 16.21
C ARG A 183 21.74 20.63 14.90
N GLY A 184 21.35 21.85 14.52
CA GLY A 184 20.71 22.11 13.25
C GLY A 184 21.62 21.85 12.06
N PHE A 185 21.02 21.58 10.90
CA PHE A 185 21.75 21.19 9.69
C PHE A 185 22.72 22.28 9.22
N ARG A 186 22.39 23.55 9.43
CA ARG A 186 23.28 24.68 9.12
C ARG A 186 24.64 24.57 9.82
N LYS A 187 24.65 24.11 11.08
CA LYS A 187 25.88 23.91 11.88
C LYS A 187 26.60 22.60 11.58
N LEU A 188 26.01 21.71 10.78
CA LEU A 188 26.58 20.40 10.43
C LEU A 188 27.05 20.31 8.97
N LYS A 189 26.59 21.22 8.10
CA LYS A 189 26.86 21.20 6.65
C LYS A 189 28.36 21.13 6.28
N HIS A 190 29.25 21.69 7.10
CA HIS A 190 30.70 21.69 6.89
C HIS A 190 31.42 20.46 7.49
N ARG A 191 30.72 19.62 8.25
CA ARG A 191 31.28 18.45 8.96
C ARG A 191 30.98 17.13 8.26
N CYS A 192 29.97 17.10 7.39
CA CYS A 192 29.71 15.97 6.52
C CYS A 192 30.58 16.12 5.27
N GLY A 193 31.26 15.05 4.84
CA GLY A 193 32.08 15.04 3.62
C GLY A 193 31.27 15.36 2.35
N PRO A 194 31.90 15.43 1.16
CA PRO A 194 31.19 15.70 -0.08
C PRO A 194 30.02 14.70 -0.23
N GLN A 195 28.81 15.23 -0.36
CA GLN A 195 27.63 14.40 -0.60
C GLN A 195 27.86 13.63 -1.92
N PRO A 196 27.64 12.30 -1.97
CA PRO A 196 27.45 11.65 -3.25
C PRO A 196 26.33 12.40 -3.96
N SER A 197 26.57 12.80 -5.22
CA SER A 197 25.59 13.53 -6.01
C SER A 197 24.28 12.75 -6.05
N LEU A 198 23.26 13.25 -5.36
CA LEU A 198 21.89 12.85 -5.62
C LEU A 198 21.61 13.19 -7.10
N PRO A 199 21.02 12.28 -7.88
CA PRO A 199 20.60 12.61 -9.22
C PRO A 199 19.67 13.85 -9.15
N PRO A 200 19.72 14.74 -10.15
CA PRO A 200 18.93 15.97 -10.14
C PRO A 200 17.43 15.64 -10.07
N PRO A 201 16.61 16.53 -9.51
CA PRO A 201 15.15 16.36 -9.48
C PRO A 201 14.63 16.50 -10.92
N SER A 202 14.59 15.37 -11.64
CA SER A 202 13.84 15.29 -12.89
C SER A 202 12.37 15.30 -12.52
N GLY A 203 11.76 16.48 -12.65
CA GLY A 203 10.31 16.75 -12.77
C GLY A 203 9.41 15.85 -11.94
N VAL A 204 8.88 16.39 -10.85
CA VAL A 204 7.57 15.97 -10.34
C VAL A 204 6.62 15.97 -11.54
N PRO A 205 6.13 14.80 -12.02
CA PRO A 205 4.92 14.81 -12.81
C PRO A 205 3.84 15.38 -11.88
N ASP A 206 2.97 16.25 -12.40
CA ASP A 206 1.83 16.76 -11.66
C ASP A 206 1.19 15.66 -10.79
N PRO A 207 0.68 15.99 -9.58
CA PRO A 207 -0.10 15.01 -8.83
C PRO A 207 -1.13 14.42 -9.79
N PRO A 208 -1.30 13.08 -9.86
CA PRO A 208 -2.29 12.51 -10.75
C PRO A 208 -3.59 13.26 -10.48
N ALA A 209 -4.17 13.83 -11.55
CA ALA A 209 -5.44 14.54 -11.51
C ALA A 209 -6.35 13.81 -10.53
N ALA A 210 -6.93 14.55 -9.56
CA ALA A 210 -7.72 14.01 -8.46
C ALA A 210 -8.32 12.66 -8.85
N ALA A 211 -7.87 11.58 -8.18
CA ALA A 211 -8.24 10.22 -8.57
C ALA A 211 -9.71 10.21 -8.94
N PRO A 212 -10.08 9.80 -10.17
CA PRO A 212 -11.43 9.94 -10.67
C PRO A 212 -12.39 9.39 -9.61
N THR A 213 -13.42 10.17 -9.28
CA THR A 213 -14.49 9.70 -8.39
C THR A 213 -15.23 8.60 -9.14
N CYS A 214 -14.72 7.38 -9.06
CA CYS A 214 -15.39 6.22 -9.60
C CYS A 214 -16.76 6.13 -8.92
N GLY A 215 -17.83 5.98 -9.70
CA GLY A 215 -19.19 5.92 -9.15
C GLY A 215 -19.34 4.80 -8.11
N ASP A 216 -20.34 4.95 -7.25
CA ASP A 216 -20.64 3.92 -6.28
C ASP A 216 -21.37 2.73 -6.91
N LEU A 217 -20.75 1.55 -6.79
CA LEU A 217 -21.34 0.28 -7.17
C LEU A 217 -21.37 -0.64 -5.95
N SER A 218 -22.57 -1.12 -5.63
CA SER A 218 -22.84 -2.16 -4.64
C SER A 218 -23.85 -3.13 -5.26
N VAL A 219 -23.50 -4.41 -5.35
CA VAL A 219 -24.31 -5.44 -6.00
C VAL A 219 -24.44 -6.62 -5.03
N ALA A 220 -25.66 -7.13 -4.88
CA ALA A 220 -25.91 -8.40 -4.18
C ALA A 220 -25.84 -9.56 -5.19
N ILE A 221 -25.19 -10.66 -4.81
CA ILE A 221 -25.12 -11.88 -5.62
C ILE A 221 -26.42 -12.70 -5.43
N ASP A 222 -27.38 -12.46 -6.32
CA ASP A 222 -28.70 -13.10 -6.31
C ASP A 222 -28.78 -14.27 -7.31
N GLY A 223 -27.74 -15.11 -7.38
CA GLY A 223 -27.63 -16.20 -8.36
C GLY A 223 -27.11 -15.76 -9.74
N GLU A 224 -27.16 -16.66 -10.73
CA GLU A 224 -26.55 -16.45 -12.07
C GLU A 224 -27.17 -15.30 -12.88
N GLU A 225 -28.37 -14.82 -12.51
CA GLU A 225 -29.10 -13.77 -13.24
C GLU A 225 -28.77 -12.33 -12.79
N ALA A 226 -28.07 -12.15 -11.66
CA ALA A 226 -27.77 -10.85 -11.07
C ALA A 226 -26.94 -9.94 -12.01
N TYR A 227 -26.11 -10.52 -12.87
CA TYR A 227 -25.14 -9.80 -13.71
C TYR A 227 -25.76 -9.09 -14.91
N SER A 228 -26.96 -9.50 -15.33
CA SER A 228 -27.70 -8.91 -16.46
C SER A 228 -28.33 -7.54 -16.14
N ARG A 229 -28.34 -7.14 -14.86
CA ARG A 229 -29.05 -5.94 -14.35
C ARG A 229 -28.15 -4.73 -14.15
N VAL A 230 -26.84 -4.86 -14.38
CA VAL A 230 -25.88 -3.78 -14.16
C VAL A 230 -25.81 -2.88 -15.39
N THR A 231 -26.01 -1.59 -15.18
CA THR A 231 -25.96 -0.56 -16.23
C THR A 231 -24.52 -0.34 -16.71
N ASP A 232 -24.35 0.22 -17.92
CA ASP A 232 -23.02 0.54 -18.43
C ASP A 232 -22.29 1.57 -17.55
N SER A 233 -23.01 2.52 -16.94
CA SER A 233 -22.44 3.47 -15.97
C SER A 233 -21.89 2.78 -14.72
N GLN A 234 -22.62 1.78 -14.19
CA GLN A 234 -22.15 0.98 -13.06
C GLN A 234 -20.94 0.11 -13.44
N ARG A 235 -20.92 -0.44 -14.65
CA ARG A 235 -19.77 -1.18 -15.17
C ARG A 235 -18.54 -0.28 -15.34
N CYS A 236 -18.71 0.92 -15.91
CA CYS A 236 -17.67 1.94 -16.00
C CYS A 236 -17.11 2.30 -14.62
N SER A 237 -17.99 2.36 -13.60
CA SER A 237 -17.58 2.58 -12.22
C SER A 237 -16.71 1.44 -11.68
N LEU A 238 -17.03 0.18 -12.01
CA LEU A 238 -16.21 -0.98 -11.63
C LEU A 238 -14.86 -1.00 -12.34
N TYR A 239 -14.80 -0.72 -13.64
CA TYR A 239 -13.54 -0.56 -14.37
C TYR A 239 -12.68 0.56 -13.78
N CYS A 240 -13.27 1.72 -13.50
CA CYS A 240 -12.59 2.84 -12.85
C CYS A 240 -12.00 2.42 -11.49
N ARG A 241 -12.77 1.72 -10.64
CA ARG A 241 -12.30 1.23 -9.34
C ARG A 241 -11.13 0.25 -9.49
N LEU A 242 -11.21 -0.70 -10.42
CA LEU A 242 -10.13 -1.64 -10.69
C LEU A 242 -8.87 -0.95 -11.21
N GLU A 243 -8.99 0.09 -12.05
CA GLU A 243 -7.84 0.83 -12.59
C GLU A 243 -7.20 1.77 -11.55
N HIS A 244 -8.00 2.41 -10.70
CA HIS A 244 -7.54 3.54 -9.86
C HIS A 244 -7.43 3.25 -8.37
N LEU A 245 -8.23 2.30 -7.82
CA LEU A 245 -8.14 1.92 -6.41
C LEU A 245 -7.16 0.77 -6.16
N VAL A 246 -6.71 0.09 -7.21
CA VAL A 246 -5.76 -1.01 -7.09
C VAL A 246 -4.34 -0.48 -7.26
N PRO A 247 -3.52 -0.43 -6.20
CA PRO A 247 -2.16 0.05 -6.32
C PRO A 247 -1.31 -0.99 -7.05
N VAL A 248 -1.01 -0.71 -8.31
CA VAL A 248 -0.16 -1.58 -9.15
C VAL A 248 1.31 -1.59 -8.69
N GLY A 249 1.75 -0.60 -7.92
CA GLY A 249 3.14 -0.53 -7.45
C GLY A 249 4.12 -0.14 -8.55
N LYS A 250 5.40 0.08 -8.18
CA LYS A 250 6.41 0.63 -9.10
C LYS A 250 6.76 -0.33 -10.25
N ALA A 251 7.03 -1.59 -9.95
CA ALA A 251 7.48 -2.58 -10.93
C ALA A 251 6.42 -2.84 -12.02
N VAL A 252 5.15 -2.96 -11.62
CA VAL A 252 4.04 -3.16 -12.56
C VAL A 252 3.79 -1.89 -13.39
N ARG A 253 3.89 -0.68 -12.81
CA ARG A 253 3.81 0.57 -13.59
C ARG A 253 4.88 0.67 -14.67
N GLU A 254 6.12 0.28 -14.35
CA GLU A 254 7.20 0.25 -15.34
C GLU A 254 6.93 -0.78 -16.45
N LEU A 255 6.35 -1.94 -16.13
CA LEU A 255 5.95 -2.93 -17.11
C LEU A 255 4.83 -2.39 -18.03
N ILE A 256 3.75 -1.85 -17.45
CA ILE A 256 2.62 -1.26 -18.19
C ILE A 256 3.09 -0.13 -19.11
N GLY A 257 4.06 0.67 -18.69
CA GLY A 257 4.62 1.76 -19.51
C GLY A 257 5.48 1.28 -20.69
N ARG A 258 5.90 0.02 -20.73
CA ARG A 258 6.82 -0.53 -21.73
C ARG A 258 6.17 -1.47 -22.73
N VAL A 259 5.14 -2.20 -22.32
CA VAL A 259 4.50 -3.22 -23.15
C VAL A 259 2.99 -3.03 -23.17
N HIS A 260 2.42 -3.24 -24.35
CA HIS A 260 0.98 -3.23 -24.57
C HIS A 260 0.68 -4.22 -25.70
N TYR A 261 -0.43 -4.94 -25.59
CA TYR A 261 -0.84 -6.01 -26.49
C TYR A 261 -2.26 -5.76 -26.99
N ASP A 262 -2.62 -6.25 -28.18
CA ASP A 262 -3.98 -6.07 -28.68
C ASP A 262 -4.90 -7.13 -28.06
N THR A 263 -4.56 -8.42 -28.22
CA THR A 263 -5.34 -9.53 -27.66
C THR A 263 -4.52 -10.35 -26.68
N CYS A 264 -5.09 -10.62 -25.51
CA CYS A 264 -4.47 -11.44 -24.48
C CYS A 264 -5.34 -12.62 -24.08
N ALA A 265 -4.72 -13.77 -23.81
CA ALA A 265 -5.41 -14.93 -23.26
C ALA A 265 -4.97 -15.17 -21.81
N VAL A 266 -5.93 -15.37 -20.92
CA VAL A 266 -5.71 -15.80 -19.54
C VAL A 266 -6.24 -17.22 -19.39
N VAL A 267 -5.36 -18.16 -19.12
CA VAL A 267 -5.68 -19.58 -19.13
C VAL A 267 -5.73 -20.09 -17.69
N SER A 268 -6.93 -20.46 -17.23
CA SER A 268 -7.12 -21.12 -15.94
C SER A 268 -6.37 -22.44 -15.87
N ASN A 269 -6.13 -22.93 -14.66
CA ASN A 269 -5.61 -24.28 -14.50
C ASN A 269 -6.71 -25.35 -14.54
N SER A 270 -7.98 -24.97 -14.52
CA SER A 270 -9.14 -25.86 -14.45
C SER A 270 -9.06 -27.06 -15.40
N GLY A 271 -9.36 -28.26 -14.88
CA GLY A 271 -9.50 -29.47 -15.69
C GLY A 271 -10.56 -29.38 -16.78
N ALA A 272 -11.52 -28.45 -16.64
CA ALA A 272 -12.55 -28.19 -17.63
C ALA A 272 -11.99 -27.86 -19.03
N LEU A 273 -10.77 -27.30 -19.11
CA LEU A 273 -10.10 -27.03 -20.38
C LEU A 273 -9.98 -28.27 -21.27
N LEU A 274 -9.84 -29.47 -20.69
CA LEU A 274 -9.76 -30.72 -21.44
C LEU A 274 -11.04 -31.08 -22.22
N LYS A 275 -12.17 -30.40 -21.93
CA LYS A 275 -13.43 -30.56 -22.68
C LYS A 275 -13.46 -29.76 -23.97
N TRP A 276 -12.50 -28.86 -24.16
CA TRP A 276 -12.48 -27.90 -25.25
C TRP A 276 -11.20 -28.02 -26.07
N ARG A 277 -11.19 -27.53 -27.31
CA ARG A 277 -9.97 -27.48 -28.14
C ARG A 277 -9.51 -26.04 -28.40
N HIS A 278 -9.40 -25.26 -27.33
CA HIS A 278 -9.03 -23.83 -27.41
C HIS A 278 -7.55 -23.59 -27.69
N GLY A 279 -6.69 -24.62 -27.71
CA GLY A 279 -5.25 -24.41 -27.73
C GLY A 279 -4.75 -23.56 -28.89
N ALA A 280 -5.26 -23.80 -30.11
CA ALA A 280 -4.91 -22.99 -31.27
C ALA A 280 -5.45 -21.56 -31.21
N GLU A 281 -6.56 -21.32 -30.52
CA GLU A 281 -7.13 -19.98 -30.31
C GLU A 281 -6.30 -19.22 -29.26
N ILE A 282 -5.99 -19.86 -28.13
CA ILE A 282 -5.11 -19.33 -27.07
C ILE A 282 -3.77 -18.90 -27.65
N ASP A 283 -3.16 -19.74 -28.49
CA ASP A 283 -1.83 -19.47 -29.06
C ASP A 283 -1.84 -18.35 -30.12
N ARG A 284 -3.00 -17.88 -30.58
CA ARG A 284 -3.11 -16.72 -31.48
C ARG A 284 -3.07 -15.39 -30.73
N ALA A 285 -3.41 -15.35 -29.44
CA ALA A 285 -3.31 -14.13 -28.65
C ALA A 285 -1.86 -13.61 -28.62
N ASP A 286 -1.68 -12.29 -28.57
CA ASP A 286 -0.36 -11.66 -28.57
C ASP A 286 0.41 -12.00 -27.29
N ALA A 287 -0.29 -12.02 -26.15
CA ALA A 287 0.25 -12.46 -24.88
C ALA A 287 -0.63 -13.49 -24.17
N VAL A 288 0.01 -14.43 -23.45
CA VAL A 288 -0.67 -15.47 -22.69
C VAL A 288 -0.20 -15.47 -21.23
N MET A 289 -1.16 -15.37 -20.30
CA MET A 289 -0.97 -15.48 -18.86
C MET A 289 -1.30 -16.90 -18.38
N ARG A 290 -0.37 -17.52 -17.65
CA ARG A 290 -0.54 -18.83 -17.00
C ARG A 290 -0.18 -18.75 -15.52
N PHE A 291 -0.60 -19.76 -14.76
CA PHE A 291 -0.50 -19.74 -13.30
C PHE A 291 0.23 -20.95 -12.74
N ASN A 292 1.12 -20.70 -11.77
CA ASN A 292 1.70 -21.73 -10.93
C ASN A 292 2.42 -22.82 -11.75
N LEU A 293 1.99 -24.07 -11.62
CA LEU A 293 2.59 -25.24 -12.27
C LEU A 293 1.91 -25.63 -13.59
N ALA A 294 1.15 -24.72 -14.21
CA ALA A 294 0.54 -24.90 -15.52
C ALA A 294 1.50 -25.55 -16.53
N THR A 295 1.11 -26.71 -17.08
CA THR A 295 1.91 -27.43 -18.08
C THR A 295 1.51 -27.01 -19.50
N THR A 296 2.48 -27.01 -20.41
CA THR A 296 2.28 -26.74 -21.85
C THR A 296 2.75 -27.92 -22.69
N ASP A 297 2.58 -29.13 -22.16
CA ASP A 297 3.02 -30.36 -22.80
C ASP A 297 2.16 -30.72 -24.03
N LEU A 298 2.64 -31.69 -24.81
CA LEU A 298 1.98 -32.09 -26.05
C LEU A 298 0.57 -32.68 -25.83
N ALA A 299 0.29 -33.27 -24.66
CA ALA A 299 -1.00 -33.88 -24.37
C ALA A 299 -2.06 -32.82 -24.09
N THR A 300 -1.71 -31.73 -23.42
CA THR A 300 -2.63 -30.63 -23.07
C THR A 300 -2.69 -29.55 -24.15
N ARG A 301 -1.69 -29.44 -25.03
CA ARG A 301 -1.59 -28.42 -26.07
C ARG A 301 -2.84 -28.22 -26.95
N PRO A 302 -3.56 -29.26 -27.42
CA PRO A 302 -4.80 -29.06 -28.20
C PRO A 302 -5.88 -28.30 -27.42
N HIS A 303 -5.84 -28.38 -26.09
CA HIS A 303 -6.83 -27.84 -25.18
C HIS A 303 -6.41 -26.47 -24.62
N ALA A 304 -5.18 -26.38 -24.12
CA ALA A 304 -4.68 -25.23 -23.35
C ALA A 304 -3.58 -24.42 -24.06
N GLY A 305 -3.18 -24.82 -25.28
CA GLY A 305 -2.11 -24.16 -26.05
C GLY A 305 -0.72 -24.41 -25.47
N PHE A 306 0.29 -23.76 -26.05
CA PHE A 306 1.68 -23.81 -25.58
C PHE A 306 2.33 -22.44 -25.39
N LYS A 307 1.76 -21.36 -25.94
CA LYS A 307 2.29 -20.01 -25.79
C LYS A 307 2.19 -19.59 -24.33
N GLU A 308 3.24 -18.92 -23.86
CA GLU A 308 3.33 -18.37 -22.52
C GLU A 308 4.20 -17.11 -22.54
N THR A 309 3.62 -15.99 -22.11
CA THR A 309 4.27 -14.69 -22.05
C THR A 309 4.45 -14.23 -20.61
N PHE A 310 3.46 -14.55 -19.76
CA PHE A 310 3.49 -14.27 -18.32
C PHE A 310 3.21 -15.55 -17.54
N ARG A 311 3.97 -15.77 -16.46
CA ARG A 311 3.67 -16.79 -15.45
C ARG A 311 3.53 -16.15 -14.08
N LEU A 312 2.35 -16.24 -13.48
CA LEU A 312 2.13 -15.83 -12.10
C LEU A 312 2.32 -17.01 -11.16
N LEU A 313 3.31 -16.91 -10.27
CA LEU A 313 3.62 -17.89 -9.23
C LEU A 313 3.13 -17.41 -7.87
N ASN A 314 2.40 -18.24 -7.15
CA ASN A 314 2.16 -17.96 -5.75
C ASN A 314 3.46 -17.97 -4.94
N SER A 315 3.42 -17.31 -3.79
CA SER A 315 4.51 -17.08 -2.85
C SER A 315 5.23 -18.37 -2.43
N ARG A 316 4.49 -19.48 -2.31
CA ARG A 316 5.09 -20.79 -2.01
C ARG A 316 5.87 -21.35 -3.19
N LEU A 317 5.30 -21.28 -4.39
CA LEU A 317 5.91 -21.85 -5.59
C LEU A 317 7.10 -21.05 -6.09
N GLN A 318 7.08 -19.71 -5.99
CA GLN A 318 8.27 -18.93 -6.33
C GLN A 318 9.47 -19.27 -5.42
N SER A 319 9.24 -19.55 -4.15
CA SER A 319 10.29 -19.98 -3.22
C SER A 319 10.87 -21.35 -3.57
N GLN A 320 10.00 -22.30 -3.93
CA GLN A 320 10.42 -23.63 -4.39
C GLN A 320 11.18 -23.55 -5.72
N ALA A 321 10.73 -22.68 -6.63
CA ALA A 321 11.37 -22.47 -7.91
C ALA A 321 12.81 -21.94 -7.76
N VAL A 322 13.05 -21.05 -6.81
CA VAL A 322 14.37 -20.45 -6.56
C VAL A 322 15.32 -21.37 -5.78
N SER A 323 14.80 -22.31 -4.98
CA SER A 323 15.61 -23.22 -4.16
C SER A 323 15.99 -24.55 -4.83
N GLY A 324 15.37 -24.91 -5.97
CA GLY A 324 15.56 -26.25 -6.57
C GLY A 324 15.58 -26.36 -8.09
N LEU A 325 15.41 -25.28 -8.88
CA LEU A 325 15.46 -25.39 -10.34
C LEU A 325 16.85 -25.05 -10.88
N ARG A 326 17.38 -25.93 -11.74
CA ARG A 326 18.29 -25.49 -12.80
C ARG A 326 17.53 -24.46 -13.63
N LEU A 327 17.94 -23.20 -13.53
CA LEU A 327 17.57 -22.16 -14.49
C LEU A 327 18.05 -22.64 -15.88
N GLY A 328 17.13 -23.17 -16.69
CA GLY A 328 17.43 -23.80 -17.98
C GLY A 328 16.26 -23.91 -18.96
N GLY A 329 15.16 -23.20 -18.69
CA GLY A 329 14.08 -22.94 -19.65
C GLY A 329 13.74 -21.46 -19.80
N PHE A 330 14.56 -20.57 -19.22
CA PHE A 330 14.20 -19.17 -18.97
C PHE A 330 14.61 -18.19 -20.08
N ASP A 331 15.04 -18.68 -21.25
CA ASP A 331 15.61 -17.86 -22.33
C ASP A 331 14.61 -17.48 -23.44
N LYS A 332 13.33 -17.23 -23.12
CA LYS A 332 12.28 -16.96 -24.14
C LYS A 332 11.47 -15.67 -23.97
N GLY A 333 11.95 -14.69 -23.20
CA GLY A 333 11.18 -13.45 -22.99
C GLY A 333 9.91 -13.65 -22.15
N LEU A 334 9.94 -14.61 -21.22
CA LEU A 334 8.88 -14.89 -20.25
C LEU A 334 8.96 -13.93 -19.06
N PHE A 335 7.87 -13.25 -18.74
CA PHE A 335 7.75 -12.41 -17.55
C PHE A 335 7.22 -13.23 -16.36
N LEU A 336 7.99 -13.25 -15.27
CA LEU A 336 7.56 -13.88 -14.02
C LEU A 336 6.91 -12.85 -13.10
N VAL A 337 5.77 -13.21 -12.56
CA VAL A 337 4.96 -12.39 -11.66
C VAL A 337 4.67 -13.20 -10.40
N THR A 338 4.48 -12.56 -9.24
CA THR A 338 4.14 -13.27 -8.01
C THR A 338 3.17 -12.50 -7.13
N ASP A 339 2.32 -13.20 -6.38
CA ASP A 339 1.50 -12.61 -5.30
C ASP A 339 2.35 -12.15 -4.08
N GLY A 340 3.65 -12.46 -4.09
CA GLY A 340 4.58 -12.01 -3.09
C GLY A 340 4.70 -10.49 -3.02
N TRP A 341 4.96 -10.00 -1.81
CA TRP A 341 5.21 -8.60 -1.53
C TRP A 341 6.62 -8.21 -1.95
N PRO A 342 6.85 -6.95 -2.36
CA PRO A 342 8.21 -6.43 -2.41
C PRO A 342 8.90 -6.67 -1.06
N ARG A 343 10.16 -7.13 -1.06
CA ARG A 343 10.92 -7.40 0.19
C ARG A 343 10.87 -6.24 1.17
N ASP A 344 10.87 -5.01 0.66
CA ASP A 344 10.89 -3.78 1.46
C ASP A 344 9.53 -3.44 2.11
N ASN A 345 8.45 -4.13 1.71
CA ASN A 345 7.08 -3.89 2.17
C ASN A 345 6.51 -5.03 3.04
N MET A 346 7.30 -6.07 3.35
CA MET A 346 6.83 -7.18 4.19
C MET A 346 6.91 -6.84 5.69
N PRO A 347 5.80 -6.91 6.46
CA PRO A 347 5.85 -6.73 7.90
C PRO A 347 6.50 -7.96 8.59
N VAL A 348 7.63 -7.78 9.30
CA VAL A 348 8.30 -8.78 10.16
C VAL A 348 7.74 -8.88 11.60
N GLY A 349 6.61 -9.56 11.86
CA GLY A 349 6.20 -9.79 13.26
C GLY A 349 4.72 -9.96 13.62
N ASP A 350 3.77 -9.91 12.68
CA ASP A 350 2.37 -10.24 12.97
C ASP A 350 2.20 -11.76 13.20
N PRO A 351 1.74 -12.23 14.39
CA PRO A 351 1.54 -13.65 14.68
C PRO A 351 0.49 -14.35 13.81
N SER A 352 -0.42 -13.61 13.19
CA SER A 352 -1.37 -14.13 12.19
C SER A 352 -0.72 -14.35 10.82
N ILE A 353 0.43 -13.71 10.59
CA ILE A 353 1.31 -13.80 9.41
C ILE A 353 2.52 -14.71 9.70
N ALA A 354 2.80 -15.07 10.96
CA ALA A 354 3.99 -15.79 11.41
C ALA A 354 4.16 -17.26 10.95
N LYS A 355 3.33 -17.77 10.02
CA LYS A 355 3.63 -19.00 9.25
C LYS A 355 4.19 -18.72 7.85
N SER A 356 4.42 -17.46 7.51
CA SER A 356 4.69 -16.97 6.17
C SER A 356 6.19 -16.71 5.92
N GLU A 357 7.09 -17.64 6.25
CA GLU A 357 8.54 -17.43 6.17
C GLU A 357 9.11 -17.12 4.75
N LEU A 358 8.29 -16.98 3.69
CA LEU A 358 8.73 -16.95 2.29
C LEU A 358 7.92 -16.08 1.31
N PHE A 359 7.26 -15.00 1.75
CA PHE A 359 6.27 -14.27 0.90
C PHE A 359 6.84 -13.07 0.14
N ALA A 360 8.17 -12.93 0.10
CA ALA A 360 8.79 -11.82 -0.60
C ALA A 360 9.04 -12.22 -2.04
N ALA A 361 8.69 -11.35 -2.99
CA ALA A 361 9.09 -11.51 -4.37
C ALA A 361 10.62 -11.60 -4.47
N GLN A 362 11.08 -12.60 -5.22
CA GLN A 362 12.50 -12.79 -5.47
C GLN A 362 13.00 -11.81 -6.54
N PRO A 363 14.29 -11.40 -6.52
CA PRO A 363 14.84 -10.52 -7.54
C PRO A 363 14.56 -11.03 -8.96
N GLY A 364 14.08 -10.14 -9.83
CA GLY A 364 13.74 -10.49 -11.22
C GLY A 364 12.30 -11.01 -11.42
N ILE A 365 11.51 -11.16 -10.36
CA ILE A 365 10.07 -11.47 -10.44
C ILE A 365 9.28 -10.21 -10.07
N VAL A 366 8.23 -9.90 -10.83
CA VAL A 366 7.36 -8.74 -10.60
C VAL A 366 6.42 -9.02 -9.41
N PRO A 367 6.53 -8.28 -8.29
CA PRO A 367 5.63 -8.44 -7.14
C PRO A 367 4.24 -7.86 -7.41
N MET A 368 3.20 -8.57 -6.98
CA MET A 368 1.79 -8.17 -7.05
C MET A 368 1.12 -8.10 -5.67
N GLY A 369 1.89 -8.20 -4.57
CA GLY A 369 1.32 -8.13 -3.21
C GLY A 369 0.50 -6.85 -2.96
N GLU A 370 0.94 -5.68 -3.44
CA GLU A 370 0.17 -4.43 -3.31
C GLU A 370 -1.18 -4.49 -4.04
N VAL A 371 -1.20 -5.10 -5.23
CA VAL A 371 -2.40 -5.31 -6.05
C VAL A 371 -3.43 -6.13 -5.31
N GLN A 372 -2.99 -7.14 -4.56
CA GLN A 372 -3.86 -8.04 -3.79
C GLN A 372 -4.75 -7.28 -2.79
N HIS A 373 -4.21 -6.31 -2.07
CA HIS A 373 -4.98 -5.51 -1.11
C HIS A 373 -6.02 -4.63 -1.82
N GLY A 374 -5.63 -3.97 -2.92
CA GLY A 374 -6.56 -3.14 -3.68
C GLY A 374 -7.71 -3.96 -4.28
N LEU A 375 -7.42 -5.15 -4.81
CA LEU A 375 -8.47 -6.04 -5.33
C LEU A 375 -9.41 -6.51 -4.21
N MET A 376 -8.88 -6.80 -3.02
CA MET A 376 -9.70 -7.17 -1.88
C MET A 376 -10.60 -6.02 -1.41
N GLU A 377 -10.10 -4.79 -1.45
CA GLU A 377 -10.91 -3.59 -1.20
C GLU A 377 -12.01 -3.41 -2.25
N VAL A 378 -11.73 -3.67 -3.53
CA VAL A 378 -12.75 -3.66 -4.59
C VAL A 378 -13.85 -4.69 -4.29
N LEU A 379 -13.49 -5.91 -3.88
CA LEU A 379 -14.48 -6.94 -3.54
C LEU A 379 -15.35 -6.51 -2.35
N VAL A 380 -14.75 -6.05 -1.25
CA VAL A 380 -15.49 -5.61 -0.05
C VAL A 380 -16.42 -4.43 -0.35
N ARG A 381 -16.00 -3.50 -1.21
CA ARG A 381 -16.83 -2.34 -1.60
C ARG A 381 -17.92 -2.68 -2.61
N THR A 382 -17.73 -3.72 -3.42
CA THR A 382 -18.67 -4.09 -4.49
C THR A 382 -19.74 -5.05 -3.98
N PHE A 383 -19.39 -5.93 -3.02
CA PHE A 383 -20.28 -6.99 -2.52
C PHE A 383 -20.45 -6.89 -1.00
N PRO A 384 -21.51 -6.24 -0.49
CA PRO A 384 -21.75 -6.07 0.94
C PRO A 384 -21.81 -7.37 1.75
N GLU A 385 -22.24 -8.47 1.12
CA GLU A 385 -22.32 -9.80 1.72
C GLU A 385 -20.96 -10.51 1.82
N PHE A 386 -19.94 -10.02 1.10
CA PHE A 386 -18.61 -10.59 1.15
C PHE A 386 -17.95 -10.27 2.50
N LYS A 387 -17.74 -11.31 3.30
CA LYS A 387 -17.01 -11.23 4.57
C LYS A 387 -15.57 -11.65 4.33
N HIS A 388 -14.67 -10.67 4.30
CA HIS A 388 -13.25 -10.93 4.25
C HIS A 388 -12.81 -11.72 5.50
N HIS A 389 -12.04 -12.79 5.29
CA HIS A 389 -11.42 -13.54 6.38
C HIS A 389 -9.95 -13.11 6.46
N LEU A 390 -9.55 -12.65 7.65
CA LEU A 390 -8.15 -12.30 7.92
C LEU A 390 -7.25 -13.51 7.61
N GLY A 391 -6.29 -13.32 6.70
CA GLY A 391 -5.38 -14.38 6.22
C GLY A 391 -5.77 -15.04 4.89
N HIS A 392 -6.92 -14.68 4.30
CA HIS A 392 -7.31 -15.11 2.95
C HIS A 392 -7.03 -14.00 1.94
N GLU A 393 -6.43 -14.40 0.81
CA GLU A 393 -6.00 -13.54 -0.30
C GLU A 393 -6.94 -13.70 -1.51
N VAL A 394 -6.94 -12.76 -2.48
CA VAL A 394 -7.55 -13.05 -3.79
C VAL A 394 -6.83 -14.22 -4.46
N THR A 395 -7.47 -14.86 -5.43
CA THR A 395 -6.79 -15.90 -6.21
C THR A 395 -5.66 -15.32 -7.06
N SER A 396 -4.65 -16.15 -7.36
CA SER A 396 -3.67 -15.86 -8.42
C SER A 396 -4.34 -15.47 -9.74
N GLY A 397 -5.50 -16.08 -10.05
CA GLY A 397 -6.29 -15.76 -11.24
C GLY A 397 -6.71 -14.29 -11.27
N MET A 398 -7.27 -13.78 -10.17
CA MET A 398 -7.69 -12.38 -10.08
C MET A 398 -6.52 -11.40 -10.22
N LEU A 399 -5.37 -11.69 -9.60
CA LEU A 399 -4.16 -10.88 -9.77
C LEU A 399 -3.68 -10.87 -11.23
N GLY A 400 -3.69 -12.03 -11.89
CA GLY A 400 -3.28 -12.14 -13.29
C GLY A 400 -4.21 -11.38 -14.22
N ILE A 401 -5.53 -11.50 -14.04
CA ILE A 401 -6.52 -10.80 -14.86
C ILE A 401 -6.40 -9.29 -14.68
N ALA A 402 -6.27 -8.81 -13.43
CA ALA A 402 -6.07 -7.39 -13.15
C ALA A 402 -4.83 -6.84 -13.86
N LEU A 403 -3.73 -7.58 -13.88
CA LEU A 403 -2.54 -7.21 -14.66
C LEU A 403 -2.84 -7.16 -16.18
N MET A 404 -3.50 -8.19 -16.73
CA MET A 404 -3.77 -8.25 -18.16
C MET A 404 -4.76 -7.15 -18.62
N LEU A 405 -5.68 -6.70 -17.76
CA LEU A 405 -6.55 -5.55 -18.06
C LEU A 405 -5.76 -4.24 -18.27
N HIS A 406 -4.58 -4.08 -17.64
CA HIS A 406 -3.70 -2.94 -17.89
C HIS A 406 -2.85 -3.09 -19.15
N LEU A 407 -2.54 -4.32 -19.57
CA LEU A 407 -1.56 -4.59 -20.63
C LEU A 407 -2.18 -4.83 -22.01
N CYS A 408 -3.50 -4.98 -22.11
CA CYS A 408 -4.15 -5.51 -23.30
C CYS A 408 -5.36 -4.66 -23.73
N GLU A 409 -5.71 -4.64 -25.02
CA GLU A 409 -7.00 -4.04 -25.47
C GLU A 409 -8.18 -4.98 -25.22
N GLU A 410 -7.99 -6.29 -25.44
CA GLU A 410 -8.95 -7.36 -25.14
C GLU A 410 -8.29 -8.46 -24.31
N VAL A 411 -9.01 -8.94 -23.28
CA VAL A 411 -8.59 -10.03 -22.41
C VAL A 411 -9.60 -11.16 -22.49
N VAL A 412 -9.19 -12.30 -23.05
CA VAL A 412 -10.00 -13.52 -23.17
C VAL A 412 -9.66 -14.49 -22.05
N LEU A 413 -10.64 -14.81 -21.22
CA LEU A 413 -10.52 -15.71 -20.09
C LEU A 413 -11.02 -17.10 -20.48
N TYR A 414 -10.18 -18.13 -20.27
CA TYR A 414 -10.52 -19.52 -20.54
C TYR A 414 -10.64 -20.31 -19.24
N GLU A 415 -11.84 -20.82 -18.96
CA GLU A 415 -12.27 -21.56 -17.76
C GLU A 415 -11.87 -20.87 -16.44
N MET A 416 -11.81 -19.54 -16.48
CA MET A 416 -11.55 -18.69 -15.32
C MET A 416 -12.83 -18.42 -14.52
N VAL A 417 -13.97 -18.44 -15.22
CA VAL A 417 -15.29 -18.61 -14.63
C VAL A 417 -15.76 -20.00 -15.08
N PRO A 418 -16.14 -20.89 -14.15
CA PRO A 418 -16.38 -22.30 -14.46
C PRO A 418 -17.58 -22.45 -15.39
N SER A 419 -17.38 -23.16 -16.50
CA SER A 419 -18.47 -23.54 -17.39
C SER A 419 -19.32 -24.67 -16.82
N LYS A 420 -20.42 -25.02 -17.51
CA LYS A 420 -21.17 -26.25 -17.20
C LYS A 420 -20.30 -27.50 -17.33
N ALA A 421 -19.29 -27.46 -18.20
CA ALA A 421 -18.37 -28.57 -18.43
C ALA A 421 -17.36 -28.75 -17.29
N ALA A 422 -17.21 -27.76 -16.40
CA ALA A 422 -16.33 -27.85 -15.23
C ALA A 422 -16.84 -28.82 -14.15
N LYS A 423 -18.14 -29.12 -14.12
CA LYS A 423 -18.71 -30.04 -13.14
C LYS A 423 -18.12 -31.44 -13.29
N GLY A 424 -17.51 -31.95 -12.21
CA GLY A 424 -16.87 -33.27 -12.18
C GLY A 424 -15.48 -33.30 -12.82
N MET A 425 -14.91 -32.15 -13.16
CA MET A 425 -13.54 -32.04 -13.67
C MET A 425 -12.53 -31.82 -12.54
N PRO A 426 -11.28 -32.26 -12.70
CA PRO A 426 -10.23 -32.08 -11.69
C PRO A 426 -9.86 -30.60 -11.53
N TRP A 427 -9.21 -30.25 -10.42
CA TRP A 427 -8.73 -28.88 -10.17
C TRP A 427 -7.80 -28.38 -11.26
N HIS A 428 -6.93 -29.27 -11.75
CA HIS A 428 -5.92 -28.94 -12.73
C HIS A 428 -6.03 -29.84 -13.98
N TYR A 429 -5.85 -29.30 -15.18
CA TYR A 429 -5.91 -30.07 -16.44
C TYR A 429 -4.76 -31.07 -16.65
N TRP A 430 -3.75 -31.07 -15.78
CA TRP A 430 -2.67 -32.06 -15.78
C TRP A 430 -2.83 -33.11 -14.67
N GLU A 431 -3.83 -32.97 -13.80
CA GLU A 431 -4.13 -33.89 -12.69
C GLU A 431 -5.45 -34.64 -12.93
N ARG A 432 -5.73 -35.64 -12.11
CA ARG A 432 -6.92 -36.51 -12.24
C ARG A 432 -7.88 -36.44 -11.04
N TRP A 433 -7.64 -35.52 -10.11
CA TRP A 433 -8.35 -35.43 -8.84
C TRP A 433 -8.71 -33.96 -8.54
N GLY A 434 -9.61 -33.75 -7.58
CA GLY A 434 -10.13 -32.42 -7.23
C GLY A 434 -11.47 -32.10 -7.89
N ASP A 435 -11.92 -30.85 -7.73
CA ASP A 435 -13.21 -30.34 -8.20
C ASP A 435 -13.03 -28.92 -8.74
N ALA A 436 -13.00 -28.77 -10.06
CA ALA A 436 -12.78 -27.50 -10.78
C ALA A 436 -13.74 -26.37 -10.38
N THR A 437 -14.85 -26.67 -9.71
CA THR A 437 -15.84 -25.68 -9.27
C THR A 437 -15.66 -25.23 -7.83
N LYS A 438 -14.71 -25.83 -7.09
CA LYS A 438 -14.51 -25.59 -5.65
C LYS A 438 -13.10 -25.14 -5.34
N ASN A 439 -13.02 -24.24 -4.37
CA ASN A 439 -11.77 -23.79 -3.78
C ASN A 439 -11.98 -23.63 -2.27
N SER A 440 -11.23 -24.40 -1.49
CA SER A 440 -11.27 -24.36 -0.03
C SER A 440 -10.28 -23.36 0.58
N TRP A 441 -9.39 -22.79 -0.24
CA TRP A 441 -8.33 -21.89 0.18
C TRP A 441 -8.76 -20.43 0.10
N HIS A 442 -9.34 -20.01 -1.03
CA HIS A 442 -9.77 -18.64 -1.27
C HIS A 442 -11.28 -18.50 -1.03
N ASN A 443 -11.69 -17.69 -0.04
CA ASN A 443 -13.10 -17.42 0.24
C ASN A 443 -13.69 -16.34 -0.69
N SER A 444 -12.85 -15.70 -1.51
CA SER A 444 -13.23 -14.68 -2.49
C SER A 444 -13.72 -15.25 -3.82
N LEU A 445 -13.45 -16.53 -4.13
CA LEU A 445 -13.58 -17.08 -5.49
C LEU A 445 -14.91 -16.77 -6.20
N GLN A 446 -16.04 -16.94 -5.50
CA GLN A 446 -17.37 -16.66 -6.08
C GLN A 446 -17.57 -15.17 -6.40
N PHE A 447 -17.01 -14.29 -5.57
CA PHE A 447 -17.04 -12.84 -5.77
C PHE A 447 -16.11 -12.41 -6.91
N GLU A 448 -14.97 -13.08 -7.09
CA GLU A 448 -14.09 -12.86 -8.24
C GLU A 448 -14.79 -13.23 -9.55
N TYR A 449 -15.49 -14.38 -9.59
CA TYR A 449 -16.32 -14.75 -10.75
C TYR A 449 -17.38 -13.70 -11.04
N ALA A 450 -18.05 -13.19 -9.99
CA ALA A 450 -19.02 -12.13 -10.12
C ALA A 450 -18.41 -10.85 -10.72
N VAL A 451 -17.21 -10.42 -10.30
CA VAL A 451 -16.51 -9.27 -10.91
C VAL A 451 -16.35 -9.47 -12.41
N TRP A 452 -15.85 -10.63 -12.86
CA TRP A 452 -15.61 -10.84 -14.29
C TRP A 452 -16.91 -10.85 -15.10
N ARG A 453 -17.96 -11.47 -14.57
CA ARG A 453 -19.29 -11.46 -15.22
C ARG A 453 -19.88 -10.05 -15.27
N LEU A 454 -19.71 -9.26 -14.20
CA LEU A 454 -20.13 -7.85 -14.17
C LEU A 454 -19.41 -7.00 -15.23
N LEU A 455 -18.11 -7.19 -15.39
CA LEU A 455 -17.34 -6.49 -16.44
C LEU A 455 -17.79 -6.91 -17.86
N ALA A 456 -18.10 -8.18 -18.08
CA ALA A 456 -18.61 -8.67 -19.36
C ALA A 456 -20.06 -8.23 -19.65
N GLY A 457 -20.90 -8.13 -18.61
CA GLY A 457 -22.31 -7.71 -18.69
C GLY A 457 -23.12 -8.52 -19.72
N PRO A 458 -23.78 -7.90 -20.71
CA PRO A 458 -24.61 -8.61 -21.69
C PRO A 458 -23.79 -9.49 -22.65
N HIS A 459 -22.46 -9.33 -22.66
CA HIS A 459 -21.54 -10.17 -23.43
C HIS A 459 -20.97 -11.33 -22.59
N ASP A 460 -21.53 -11.62 -21.42
CA ASP A 460 -21.12 -12.75 -20.59
C ASP A 460 -21.38 -14.09 -21.30
N THR A 461 -20.30 -14.71 -21.77
CA THR A 461 -20.30 -16.04 -22.38
C THR A 461 -19.75 -17.12 -21.45
N SER A 462 -19.58 -16.84 -20.15
CA SER A 462 -18.88 -17.71 -19.19
C SER A 462 -19.45 -19.14 -19.09
N GLN A 463 -20.73 -19.34 -19.43
CA GLN A 463 -21.33 -20.68 -19.51
C GLN A 463 -20.62 -21.62 -20.51
N THR A 464 -19.92 -21.06 -21.49
CA THR A 464 -19.11 -21.78 -22.48
C THR A 464 -17.67 -22.02 -22.03
N GLY A 465 -17.28 -21.49 -20.87
CA GLY A 465 -15.90 -21.53 -20.39
C GLY A 465 -15.02 -20.46 -21.04
N VAL A 466 -15.60 -19.54 -21.82
CA VAL A 466 -14.88 -18.40 -22.40
C VAL A 466 -15.58 -17.12 -21.99
N LEU A 467 -14.81 -16.13 -21.54
CA LEU A 467 -15.32 -14.80 -21.21
C LEU A 467 -14.39 -13.73 -21.80
N ARG A 468 -14.95 -12.70 -22.43
CA ARG A 468 -14.16 -11.61 -23.05
C ARG A 468 -14.35 -10.33 -22.27
N LEU A 469 -13.25 -9.71 -21.89
CA LEU A 469 -13.20 -8.43 -21.18
C LEU A 469 -12.44 -7.41 -22.03
N GLU A 470 -12.80 -6.15 -21.88
CA GLU A 470 -12.05 -5.05 -22.47
C GLU A 470 -10.98 -4.59 -21.50
N GLY A 471 -9.77 -4.30 -21.99
CA GLY A 471 -8.77 -3.68 -21.14
C GLY A 471 -9.09 -2.23 -20.82
N PHE A 472 -8.41 -1.69 -19.81
CA PHE A 472 -8.69 -0.34 -19.30
C PHE A 472 -8.56 0.74 -20.39
N ARG A 473 -7.55 0.62 -21.27
CA ARG A 473 -7.33 1.59 -22.35
C ARG A 473 -8.51 1.65 -23.34
N ARG A 474 -9.01 0.49 -23.77
CA ARG A 474 -10.18 0.36 -24.65
C ARG A 474 -11.45 0.83 -23.98
N HIS A 475 -11.71 0.33 -22.77
CA HIS A 475 -12.97 0.56 -22.07
C HIS A 475 -13.13 2.02 -21.63
N LYS A 476 -12.03 2.69 -21.26
CA LYS A 476 -12.04 4.12 -20.90
C LYS A 476 -12.60 5.00 -22.01
N GLN A 477 -12.44 4.64 -23.28
CA GLN A 477 -13.02 5.38 -24.41
C GLN A 477 -14.55 5.28 -24.49
N GLN A 478 -15.15 4.26 -23.87
CA GLN A 478 -16.59 4.02 -23.85
C GLN A 478 -17.27 4.63 -22.62
N CYS A 479 -16.48 4.95 -21.59
CA CYS A 479 -16.92 5.51 -20.31
C CYS A 479 -16.73 7.03 -20.19
N LEU A 480 -16.19 7.66 -21.24
CA LEU A 480 -16.08 9.10 -21.46
C LEU A 480 -17.22 9.56 -22.37
#